data_AF-A0A7C4F8B8-F1
#
_entry.id   AF-A0A7C4F8B8-F1
#
_cell.length_a   1.000
_cell.length_b   1.000
_cell.length_c   1.000
_cell.angle_alpha   90.00
_cell.angle_beta   90.00
_cell.angle_gamma   90.00
#
_symmetry.space_group_name_H-M   'P 1'
#
loop_
_entity.id
_entity.type
_entity.pdbx_description
1 polymer ?
#
loop_
_entity_poly.entity_id
_entity_poly.type
_entity_poly.pdbx_seq_one_letter_code
_entity_poly.pdbx_strand_id
1 'polypeptide(L)'
;MFVRSLIKKLNKIKLNKITILSKNTTILFIMLLTIFILSGGIYVIFTNPFPPSAITIGQKAIFVIPSRLTTMLGVEQTSSETIAVMFFVILGALGVLMIDKSITFIYDFKTAQMWAIIGITLVSISILGLMFLSILKTERIY
;
A
#
# COMPACT_ATOMS: atom_id res chain seq x y z
N MET A 1 1.34 54.23 -0.79
CA MET A 1 0.14 53.35 -0.86
C MET A 1 0.33 52.12 -1.77
N PHE A 2 1.14 52.19 -2.82
CA PHE A 2 1.33 51.14 -3.84
C PHE A 2 2.04 49.86 -3.34
N VAL A 3 3.05 50.01 -2.48
CA VAL A 3 3.87 48.88 -1.98
C VAL A 3 3.05 47.90 -1.12
N ARG A 4 2.12 48.39 -0.29
CA ARG A 4 1.23 47.53 0.52
C ARG A 4 0.26 46.71 -0.34
N SER A 5 -0.17 47.26 -1.48
CA SER A 5 -1.03 46.56 -2.45
C SER A 5 -0.27 45.41 -3.13
N LEU A 6 0.98 45.68 -3.55
CA LEU A 6 1.88 44.66 -4.11
C LEU A 6 2.19 43.54 -3.12
N ILE A 7 2.48 43.86 -1.86
CA ILE A 7 2.73 42.86 -0.81
C ILE A 7 1.48 42.00 -0.56
N LYS A 8 0.28 42.60 -0.53
CA LYS A 8 -0.98 41.83 -0.41
C LYS A 8 -1.21 40.92 -1.62
N LYS A 9 -0.92 41.38 -2.84
CA LYS A 9 -1.06 40.59 -4.06
C LYS A 9 -0.07 39.43 -4.08
N LEU A 10 1.18 39.68 -3.71
CA LEU A 10 2.24 38.66 -3.57
C LEU A 10 1.89 37.63 -2.49
N ASN A 11 1.42 38.06 -1.32
CA ASN A 11 0.97 37.14 -0.27
C ASN A 11 -0.26 36.33 -0.71
N LYS A 12 -1.22 36.93 -1.43
CA LYS A 12 -2.38 36.21 -1.96
C LYS A 12 -1.99 35.17 -3.02
N ILE A 13 -1.01 35.49 -3.87
CA ILE A 13 -0.45 34.55 -4.85
C ILE A 13 0.32 33.43 -4.15
N LYS A 14 1.09 33.75 -3.10
CA LYS A 14 1.86 32.78 -2.31
C LYS A 14 0.96 31.86 -1.49
N LEU A 15 -0.11 32.40 -0.88
CA LEU A 15 -1.13 31.65 -0.13
C LEU A 15 -2.00 30.76 -1.04
N ASN A 16 -2.36 31.21 -2.24
CA ASN A 16 -3.12 30.39 -3.19
C ASN A 16 -2.26 29.30 -3.85
N LYS A 17 -0.92 29.43 -3.78
CA LYS A 17 0.06 28.46 -4.28
C LYS A 17 0.49 27.45 -3.20
N ILE A 18 0.13 27.66 -1.93
CA ILE A 18 0.13 26.60 -0.89
C ILE A 18 -1.09 25.71 -1.17
N THR A 19 -0.97 24.98 -2.28
CA THR A 19 -1.62 23.71 -2.62
C THR A 19 -2.84 23.35 -1.78
N ILE A 20 -4.00 23.79 -2.24
CA ILE A 20 -5.24 23.05 -1.99
C ILE A 20 -5.10 21.75 -2.80
N LEU A 21 -4.50 20.72 -2.19
CA LEU A 21 -4.60 19.36 -2.73
C LEU A 21 -6.10 19.08 -2.93
N SER A 22 -6.48 18.58 -4.10
CA SER A 22 -7.88 18.24 -4.32
C SER A 22 -8.31 17.17 -3.31
N LYS A 23 -9.55 17.21 -2.82
CA LYS A 23 -10.08 16.24 -1.84
C LYS A 23 -9.74 14.79 -2.20
N ASN A 24 -9.80 14.45 -3.48
CA ASN A 24 -9.48 13.11 -3.99
C ASN A 24 -8.00 12.76 -3.83
N THR A 25 -7.09 13.70 -4.07
CA THR A 25 -5.64 13.48 -3.85
C THR A 25 -5.31 13.29 -2.38
N THR A 26 -5.97 14.02 -1.48
CA THR A 26 -5.79 13.85 -0.03
C THR A 26 -6.29 12.47 0.43
N ILE A 27 -7.46 12.03 -0.05
CA ILE A 27 -8.00 10.70 0.26
C ILE A 27 -7.06 9.60 -0.25
N LEU A 28 -6.58 9.72 -1.49
CA LEU A 28 -5.63 8.77 -2.07
C LEU A 28 -4.33 8.71 -1.26
N PHE A 29 -3.79 9.86 -0.87
CA PHE A 29 -2.58 9.94 -0.06
C PHE A 29 -2.77 9.28 1.31
N ILE A 30 -3.87 9.59 2.00
CA ILE A 30 -4.20 8.96 3.29
C ILE A 30 -4.29 7.45 3.11
N MET A 31 -5.03 6.97 2.10
CA MET A 31 -5.18 5.54 1.84
C MET A 31 -3.83 4.85 1.59
N LEU A 32 -2.97 5.40 0.74
CA LEU A 32 -1.64 4.85 0.49
C LEU A 32 -0.76 4.84 1.75
N LEU A 33 -0.86 5.89 2.56
CA LEU A 33 -0.14 5.98 3.83
C LEU A 33 -0.64 4.92 4.82
N THR A 34 -1.96 4.70 4.93
CA THR A 34 -2.52 3.63 5.78
C THR A 34 -2.03 2.26 5.33
N ILE A 35 -2.03 2.00 4.02
CA ILE A 35 -1.53 0.74 3.44
C ILE A 35 -0.05 0.54 3.79
N PHE A 36 0.76 1.59 3.63
CA PHE A 36 2.19 1.56 3.96
C PHE A 36 2.45 1.27 5.45
N ILE A 37 1.63 1.83 6.35
CA ILE A 37 1.74 1.55 7.78
C ILE A 37 1.34 0.11 8.07
N LEU A 38 0.19 -0.34 7.56
CA LEU A 38 -0.34 -1.68 7.80
C LEU A 38 0.57 -2.79 7.26
N SER A 39 1.30 -2.52 6.18
CA SER A 39 2.28 -3.46 5.62
C SER A 39 3.60 -3.53 6.38
N GLY A 40 3.76 -2.77 7.48
CA GLY A 40 5.01 -2.71 8.25
C GLY A 40 6.06 -1.76 7.67
N GLY A 41 5.69 -0.84 6.77
CA GLY A 41 6.64 0.10 6.17
C GLY A 41 7.37 0.98 7.19
N ILE A 42 6.68 1.42 8.24
CA ILE A 42 7.32 2.11 9.38
C ILE A 42 8.30 1.17 10.08
N TYR A 43 7.85 -0.04 10.41
CA TYR A 43 8.64 -1.02 11.15
C TYR A 43 9.99 -1.30 10.47
N VAL A 44 9.95 -1.50 9.16
CA VAL A 44 11.12 -1.79 8.34
C VAL A 44 12.13 -0.65 8.36
N ILE A 45 11.68 0.60 8.23
CA ILE A 45 12.57 1.79 8.23
C ILE A 45 13.21 2.00 9.61
N PHE A 46 12.45 1.79 10.69
CA PHE A 46 12.94 2.01 12.04
C PHE A 46 13.91 0.92 12.51
N THR A 47 13.69 -0.34 12.12
CA THR A 47 14.57 -1.45 12.47
C THR A 47 15.82 -1.49 11.60
N ASN A 48 15.70 -1.14 10.31
CA ASN A 48 16.82 -1.06 9.39
C ASN A 48 16.65 0.18 8.49
N PRO A 49 17.47 1.24 8.66
CA PRO A 49 17.40 2.43 7.82
C PRO A 49 17.58 2.13 6.32
N PHE A 50 18.32 1.05 6.01
CA PHE A 50 18.49 0.51 4.67
C PHE A 50 18.08 -0.97 4.65
N PRO A 51 16.76 -1.25 4.55
CA PRO A 51 16.26 -2.61 4.64
C PRO A 51 16.63 -3.41 3.39
N PRO A 52 17.30 -4.57 3.54
CA PRO A 52 17.67 -5.38 2.38
C PRO A 52 16.41 -5.82 1.62
N SER A 53 16.50 -5.85 0.30
CA SER A 53 15.43 -6.37 -0.55
C SER A 53 15.40 -7.90 -0.57
N ALA A 54 16.53 -8.55 -0.30
CA ALA A 54 16.63 -9.98 -0.12
C ALA A 54 17.83 -10.30 0.77
N ILE A 55 17.80 -11.46 1.41
CA ILE A 55 18.94 -12.03 2.11
C ILE A 55 19.42 -13.26 1.35
N THR A 56 20.72 -13.39 1.16
CA THR A 56 21.33 -14.55 0.52
C THR A 56 21.84 -15.53 1.58
N ILE A 57 21.38 -16.78 1.50
CA ILE A 57 21.92 -17.89 2.31
C ILE A 57 22.53 -18.89 1.34
N GLY A 58 23.86 -18.96 1.30
CA GLY A 58 24.59 -19.70 0.27
C GLY A 58 24.28 -19.14 -1.12
N GLN A 59 23.70 -19.97 -2.00
CA GLN A 59 23.30 -19.57 -3.36
C GLN A 59 21.80 -19.25 -3.49
N LYS A 60 21.02 -19.27 -2.39
CA LYS A 60 19.57 -19.01 -2.42
C LYS A 60 19.27 -17.60 -1.92
N ALA A 61 18.50 -16.84 -2.71
CA ALA A 61 17.95 -15.56 -2.31
C ALA A 61 16.59 -15.76 -1.62
N ILE A 62 16.44 -15.17 -0.43
CA ILE A 62 15.24 -15.23 0.39
C ILE A 62 14.66 -13.81 0.47
N PHE A 63 13.44 -13.65 -0.04
CA PHE A 63 12.74 -12.37 -0.09
C PHE A 63 11.80 -12.17 1.11
N VAL A 64 11.16 -13.23 1.59
CA VAL A 64 10.33 -13.22 2.80
C VAL A 64 11.07 -13.96 3.89
N ILE A 65 11.34 -13.31 5.02
CA ILE A 65 12.16 -13.91 6.08
C ILE A 65 11.28 -14.74 7.01
N PRO A 66 11.44 -16.06 7.09
CA PRO A 66 10.71 -16.88 8.06
C PRO A 66 11.05 -16.46 9.49
N SER A 67 10.04 -16.41 10.36
CA SER A 67 10.16 -15.86 11.72
C SER A 67 11.25 -16.55 12.58
N ARG A 68 11.57 -17.81 12.29
CA ARG A 68 12.64 -18.56 12.99
C ARG A 68 14.05 -18.08 12.63
N LEU A 69 14.24 -17.56 11.42
CA LEU A 69 15.54 -17.08 10.94
C LEU A 69 15.80 -15.64 11.35
N THR A 70 14.78 -14.92 11.81
CA THR A 70 14.86 -13.53 12.25
C THR A 70 15.96 -13.32 13.29
N THR A 71 16.01 -14.14 14.34
CA THR A 71 17.04 -14.04 15.39
C THR A 71 18.44 -14.37 14.88
N MET A 72 18.56 -15.28 13.91
CA MET A 72 19.86 -15.68 13.34
C MET A 72 20.40 -14.66 12.33
N LEU A 73 19.52 -14.06 11.53
CA LEU A 73 19.88 -13.13 10.46
C LEU A 73 19.92 -11.68 10.93
N GLY A 74 19.35 -11.37 12.10
CA GLY A 74 19.23 -9.99 12.61
C GLY A 74 18.30 -9.11 11.78
N VAL A 75 17.48 -9.72 10.91
CA VAL A 75 16.55 -9.02 10.03
C VAL A 75 15.17 -9.65 10.18
N GLU A 76 14.21 -8.83 10.58
CA GLU A 76 12.84 -9.30 10.83
C GLU A 76 11.95 -9.21 9.59
N GLN A 77 12.18 -8.19 8.77
CA GLN A 77 11.36 -7.87 7.61
C GLN A 77 12.22 -7.22 6.53
N THR A 78 12.07 -7.68 5.29
CA THR A 78 12.74 -7.09 4.11
C THR A 78 11.87 -6.00 3.49
N SER A 79 12.49 -5.17 2.65
CA SER A 79 11.73 -4.23 1.82
C SER A 79 10.84 -4.94 0.80
N SER A 80 11.27 -6.09 0.26
CA SER A 80 10.47 -6.86 -0.70
C SER A 80 9.23 -7.50 -0.06
N GLU A 81 9.34 -8.01 1.17
CA GLU A 81 8.21 -8.55 1.94
C GLU A 81 7.16 -7.45 2.19
N THR A 82 7.60 -6.27 2.59
CA THR A 82 6.74 -5.10 2.79
C THR A 82 6.01 -4.72 1.50
N ILE A 83 6.74 -4.61 0.39
CA ILE A 83 6.16 -4.24 -0.92
C ILE A 83 5.17 -5.31 -1.39
N ALA A 84 5.46 -6.59 -1.17
CA ALA A 84 4.57 -7.69 -1.53
C ALA A 84 3.25 -7.62 -0.74
N VAL A 85 3.32 -7.35 0.58
CA VAL A 85 2.13 -7.14 1.41
C VAL A 85 1.34 -5.91 0.93
N MET A 86 2.02 -4.78 0.68
CA MET A 86 1.38 -3.57 0.14
C MET A 86 0.63 -3.86 -1.16
N PHE A 87 1.26 -4.60 -2.09
CA PHE A 87 0.66 -4.95 -3.37
C PHE A 87 -0.65 -5.71 -3.20
N PHE A 88 -0.69 -6.75 -2.35
CA PHE A 88 -1.92 -7.50 -2.12
C PHE A 88 -2.97 -6.68 -1.38
N VAL A 89 -2.60 -5.83 -0.42
CA VAL A 89 -3.55 -4.94 0.26
C VAL A 89 -4.16 -3.93 -0.72
N ILE A 90 -3.36 -3.36 -1.63
CA ILE A 90 -3.86 -2.46 -2.70
C ILE A 90 -4.85 -3.20 -3.60
N LEU A 91 -4.54 -4.43 -4.04
CA LEU A 91 -5.46 -5.24 -4.84
C LEU A 91 -6.79 -5.48 -4.11
N GLY A 92 -6.73 -5.79 -2.81
CA GLY A 92 -7.93 -5.98 -1.99
C GLY A 92 -8.77 -4.71 -1.90
N ALA A 93 -8.13 -3.57 -1.63
CA ALA A 93 -8.80 -2.27 -1.57
C ALA A 93 -9.45 -1.90 -2.92
N LEU A 94 -8.73 -2.07 -4.02
CA LEU A 94 -9.28 -1.87 -5.37
C LEU A 94 -10.45 -2.81 -5.63
N GLY A 95 -10.35 -4.07 -5.24
CA GLY A 95 -11.44 -5.04 -5.37
C GLY A 95 -12.71 -4.60 -4.66
N VAL A 96 -12.59 -4.12 -3.41
CA VAL A 96 -13.72 -3.56 -2.65
C VAL A 96 -14.32 -2.33 -3.35
N LEU A 97 -13.49 -1.42 -3.86
CA LEU A 97 -13.98 -0.25 -4.62
C LEU A 97 -14.73 -0.64 -5.89
N MET A 98 -14.33 -1.72 -6.58
CA MET A 98 -15.05 -2.21 -7.75
C MET A 98 -16.39 -2.86 -7.38
N ILE A 99 -16.46 -3.54 -6.24
CA ILE A 99 -17.72 -4.07 -5.70
C ILE A 99 -18.66 -2.90 -5.35
N ASP A 100 -18.19 -1.86 -4.67
CA ASP A 100 -18.98 -0.67 -4.37
C ASP A 100 -19.48 0.02 -5.66
N LYS A 101 -18.60 0.16 -6.64
CA LYS A 101 -18.96 0.70 -7.97
C LYS A 101 -20.03 -0.14 -8.67
N SER A 102 -20.05 -1.46 -8.48
CA SER A 102 -21.08 -2.31 -9.08
C SER A 102 -22.50 -1.95 -8.61
N ILE A 103 -22.65 -1.53 -7.36
CA ILE A 103 -23.93 -1.12 -6.76
C ILE A 103 -24.47 0.15 -7.43
N THR A 104 -23.57 1.05 -7.86
CA THR A 104 -23.96 2.27 -8.57
C THR A 104 -24.62 1.97 -9.93
N PHE A 105 -24.26 0.86 -10.57
CA PHE A 105 -24.80 0.44 -11.86
C PHE A 105 -25.94 -0.58 -11.74
N ILE A 106 -26.62 -0.66 -10.59
CA ILE A 106 -27.64 -1.70 -10.33
C ILE A 106 -28.74 -1.82 -11.41
N TYR A 107 -29.07 -0.71 -12.08
CA TYR A 107 -30.06 -0.68 -13.16
C TYR A 107 -29.55 -1.24 -14.49
N ASP A 108 -28.23 -1.31 -14.70
CA ASP A 108 -27.59 -1.99 -15.82
C ASP A 108 -26.91 -3.27 -15.32
N PHE A 109 -27.69 -4.36 -15.36
CA PHE A 109 -27.28 -5.66 -14.82
C PHE A 109 -25.93 -6.14 -15.39
N LYS A 110 -25.68 -5.97 -16.69
CA LYS A 110 -24.43 -6.45 -17.32
C LYS A 110 -23.22 -5.70 -16.78
N THR A 111 -23.34 -4.37 -16.69
CA THR A 111 -22.27 -3.52 -16.18
C THR A 111 -22.04 -3.75 -14.69
N ALA A 112 -23.10 -3.82 -13.88
CA ALA A 112 -23.00 -4.16 -12.46
C ALA A 112 -22.32 -5.53 -12.26
N GLN A 113 -22.77 -6.56 -12.97
CA GLN A 113 -22.21 -7.90 -12.86
C GLN A 113 -20.71 -7.93 -13.21
N MET A 114 -20.29 -7.23 -14.27
CA MET A 114 -18.87 -7.12 -14.63
C MET A 114 -18.03 -6.52 -13.52
N TRP A 115 -18.43 -5.36 -12.97
CA TRP A 115 -17.69 -4.70 -11.88
C TRP A 115 -17.63 -5.58 -10.62
N ALA A 116 -18.74 -6.26 -10.30
CA ALA A 116 -18.80 -7.17 -9.16
C ALA A 116 -17.85 -8.37 -9.34
N ILE A 117 -17.84 -9.03 -10.51
CA ILE A 117 -16.97 -10.17 -10.78
C ILE A 117 -15.49 -9.75 -10.70
N ILE A 118 -15.12 -8.63 -11.32
CA ILE A 118 -13.76 -8.10 -11.25
C ILE A 118 -13.37 -7.82 -9.80
N GLY A 119 -14.25 -7.15 -9.04
CA GLY A 119 -14.00 -6.82 -7.65
C GLY A 119 -13.82 -8.05 -6.76
N ILE A 120 -14.72 -9.03 -6.85
CA ILE A 120 -14.65 -10.30 -6.11
C ILE A 120 -13.36 -11.06 -6.45
N THR A 121 -12.98 -11.10 -7.73
CA THR A 121 -11.76 -11.76 -8.18
C THR A 121 -10.52 -11.10 -7.57
N LEU A 122 -10.46 -9.76 -7.58
CA LEU A 122 -9.34 -9.01 -6.99
C LEU A 122 -9.22 -9.22 -5.47
N VAL A 123 -10.35 -9.19 -4.76
CA VAL A 123 -10.38 -9.50 -3.31
C VAL A 123 -9.91 -10.94 -3.05
N SER A 124 -10.35 -11.89 -3.87
CA SER A 124 -9.96 -13.30 -3.72
C SER A 124 -8.45 -13.50 -3.91
N ILE A 125 -7.87 -12.90 -4.96
CA ILE A 125 -6.42 -12.93 -5.22
C ILE A 125 -5.65 -12.27 -4.08
N SER A 126 -6.14 -11.14 -3.55
CA SER A 126 -5.55 -10.45 -2.41
C SER A 126 -5.47 -11.34 -1.17
N ILE A 127 -6.59 -11.97 -0.80
CA ILE A 127 -6.66 -12.87 0.37
C ILE A 127 -5.71 -14.06 0.19
N LEU A 128 -5.77 -14.74 -0.97
CA LEU A 128 -4.91 -15.89 -1.24
C LEU A 128 -3.41 -15.51 -1.21
N GLY A 129 -3.06 -14.36 -1.78
CA GLY A 129 -1.69 -13.85 -1.76
C GLY A 129 -1.18 -13.55 -0.35
N LEU A 130 -1.99 -12.90 0.48
CA LEU A 130 -1.64 -12.63 1.88
C LEU A 130 -1.54 -13.91 2.71
N MET A 131 -2.44 -14.87 2.48
CA MET A 131 -2.35 -16.20 3.12
C MET A 131 -1.05 -16.91 2.72
N PHE A 132 -0.69 -16.88 1.45
CA PHE A 132 0.56 -17.46 0.97
C PHE A 132 1.80 -16.82 1.63
N LEU A 133 1.84 -15.49 1.71
CA LEU A 133 2.92 -14.77 2.41
C LEU A 133 2.97 -15.13 3.91
N SER A 134 1.82 -15.26 4.56
CA SER A 134 1.74 -15.66 5.97
C SER A 134 2.24 -17.09 6.19
N ILE A 135 1.96 -18.01 5.27
CA ILE A 135 2.50 -19.37 5.30
C ILE A 135 4.03 -19.33 5.18
N LEU A 136 4.58 -18.61 4.19
CA LEU A 136 6.04 -18.46 4.04
C LEU A 136 6.70 -17.86 5.30
N LYS A 137 6.01 -16.95 5.98
CA LYS A 137 6.49 -16.35 7.24
C LYS A 137 6.52 -17.34 8.41
N THR A 138 5.57 -18.28 8.40
CA THR A 138 5.30 -19.22 9.50
C THR A 138 5.95 -20.59 9.29
N GLU A 139 6.33 -20.95 8.06
CA GLU A 139 6.89 -22.26 7.71
C GLU A 139 8.03 -22.67 8.67
N ARG A 140 7.71 -23.61 9.55
CA ARG A 140 8.66 -24.46 10.24
C ARG A 140 9.09 -25.53 9.25
N ILE A 141 10.25 -25.35 8.61
CA ILE A 141 10.88 -26.47 7.92
C ILE A 141 11.29 -27.45 9.03
N TYR A 142 10.54 -28.54 9.18
CA TYR A 142 10.86 -29.70 10.01
C TYR A 142 12.19 -30.31 9.57
#